data_AF-A0A7S0CTI6-F1
#
_entry.id   AF-A0A7S0CTI6-F1
#
_cell.length_a   1.000
_cell.length_b   1.000
_cell.length_c   1.000
_cell.angle_alpha   90.00
_cell.angle_beta   90.00
_cell.angle_gamma   90.00
#
_symmetry.space_group_name_H-M   'P 1'
#
loop_
_entity.id
_entity.type
_entity.pdbx_description
1 polymer ?
#
loop_
_entity_poly.entity_id
_entity_poly.type
_entity_poly.pdbx_seq_one_letter_code
_entity_poly.pdbx_strand_id
1 'polypeptide(L)'
;MDDNNWITKCPCGQNQDADGLMIQCDRCLVWQHGDCVGLFTEASVPDQYFCEQCKPQHKIHQEARRRRAEVTQARQIRIARARGRLRVERQEKDRVGRKPNKKKSVTKR
;
A
#
# COMPACT_ATOMS: atom_id res chain seq x y z
N MET A 1 -15.51 -19.26 27.79
CA MET A 1 -15.12 -20.11 26.65
C MET A 1 -15.51 -19.29 25.44
N ASP A 2 -14.60 -18.44 24.99
CA ASP A 2 -14.90 -17.25 24.20
C ASP A 2 -15.60 -17.56 22.88
N ASP A 3 -16.71 -16.84 22.74
CA ASP A 3 -17.73 -16.89 21.72
C ASP A 3 -17.19 -16.73 20.30
N ASN A 4 -17.83 -17.47 19.39
CA ASN A 4 -17.57 -17.55 17.96
C ASN A 4 -17.10 -16.22 17.34
N ASN A 5 -15.79 -16.17 17.15
CA ASN A 5 -15.05 -15.00 16.71
C ASN A 5 -15.29 -14.77 15.21
N TRP A 6 -16.18 -13.84 14.88
CA TRP A 6 -16.42 -13.33 13.53
C TRP A 6 -15.20 -12.50 13.07
N ILE A 7 -14.07 -13.16 12.84
CA ILE A 7 -12.82 -12.48 12.49
C ILE A 7 -12.89 -12.02 11.04
N THR A 8 -13.03 -10.72 10.83
CA THR A 8 -12.61 -10.10 9.56
C THR A 8 -11.10 -10.13 9.51
N LYS A 9 -10.49 -10.63 8.44
CA LYS A 9 -9.03 -10.56 8.21
C LYS A 9 -8.78 -10.28 6.75
N CYS A 10 -8.84 -9.00 6.39
CA CYS A 10 -8.65 -8.58 5.02
C CYS A 10 -7.17 -8.23 4.76
N PRO A 11 -6.59 -8.68 3.65
CA PRO A 11 -5.20 -8.35 3.28
C PRO A 11 -4.97 -6.88 2.89
N CYS A 12 -6.01 -6.04 2.80
CA CYS A 12 -5.85 -4.59 2.74
C CYS A 12 -5.44 -3.98 4.10
N GLY A 13 -5.47 -4.77 5.17
CA GLY A 13 -5.19 -4.32 6.54
C GLY A 13 -6.34 -3.58 7.20
N GLN A 14 -7.48 -3.43 6.51
CA GLN A 14 -8.72 -2.89 7.08
C GLN A 14 -9.61 -4.06 7.49
N ASN A 15 -9.87 -4.16 8.80
CA ASN A 15 -10.71 -5.20 9.39
C ASN A 15 -12.14 -4.74 9.67
N GLN A 16 -12.52 -3.59 9.11
CA GLN A 16 -13.86 -3.05 9.21
C GLN A 16 -14.73 -3.64 8.11
N ASP A 17 -16.02 -3.78 8.38
CA ASP A 17 -17.02 -4.07 7.35
C ASP A 17 -16.96 -2.98 6.28
N ALA A 18 -16.89 -3.39 5.01
CA ALA A 18 -16.94 -2.46 3.89
C ALA A 18 -18.38 -2.33 3.43
N ASP A 19 -18.74 -1.16 2.90
CA ASP A 19 -20.06 -0.87 2.29
C ASP A 19 -20.21 -1.58 0.92
N GLY A 20 -19.84 -2.86 0.85
CA GLY A 20 -19.74 -3.63 -0.40
C GLY A 20 -19.67 -5.13 -0.16
N LEU A 21 -19.34 -5.89 -1.20
CA LEU A 21 -19.32 -7.35 -1.14
C LEU A 21 -18.33 -7.85 -0.07
N MET A 22 -18.81 -8.66 0.85
CA MET A 22 -18.00 -9.39 1.83
C MET A 22 -18.13 -10.88 1.60
N ILE A 23 -17.03 -11.61 1.76
CA ILE A 23 -17.00 -13.05 1.55
C ILE A 23 -16.27 -13.77 2.68
N GLN A 24 -16.87 -14.87 3.14
CA GLN A 24 -16.32 -15.73 4.17
C GLN A 24 -15.51 -16.87 3.55
N CYS A 25 -14.35 -17.17 4.13
CA CYS A 25 -13.54 -18.33 3.74
C CYS A 25 -14.11 -19.63 4.32
N ASP A 26 -14.35 -20.64 3.47
CA ASP A 26 -14.91 -21.94 3.89
C ASP A 26 -14.01 -22.73 4.86
N ARG A 27 -12.68 -22.49 4.84
CA ARG A 27 -11.71 -23.25 5.62
C ARG A 27 -11.36 -22.65 6.97
N CYS A 28 -11.26 -21.32 7.05
CA CYS A 28 -10.85 -20.62 8.27
C CYS A 28 -11.91 -19.64 8.78
N LEU A 29 -13.06 -19.56 8.11
CA LEU A 29 -14.24 -18.77 8.49
C LEU A 29 -13.99 -17.26 8.65
N VAL A 30 -12.84 -16.77 8.14
CA VAL A 30 -12.50 -15.35 8.17
C VAL A 30 -13.24 -14.59 7.07
N TRP A 31 -13.64 -13.37 7.40
CA TRP A 31 -14.28 -12.44 6.47
C TRP A 31 -13.25 -11.57 5.75
N GLN A 32 -13.44 -11.39 4.44
CA GLN A 32 -12.61 -10.53 3.60
C GLN A 32 -13.50 -9.71 2.68
N HIS A 33 -13.00 -8.54 2.27
CA HIS A 33 -13.68 -7.73 1.26
C HIS A 33 -13.53 -8.38 -0.12
N GLY A 34 -14.65 -8.55 -0.82
CA GLY A 34 -14.70 -9.06 -2.18
C GLY A 34 -13.78 -8.29 -3.11
N ASP A 35 -13.87 -6.96 -3.10
CA ASP A 35 -13.04 -6.07 -3.92
C ASP A 35 -11.54 -6.30 -3.68
N CYS A 36 -11.15 -6.46 -2.41
CA CYS A 36 -9.77 -6.72 -2.05
C CYS A 36 -9.28 -8.05 -2.64
N VAL A 37 -10.13 -9.09 -2.65
CA VAL A 37 -9.76 -10.44 -3.10
C VAL A 37 -10.04 -10.66 -4.59
N GLY A 38 -10.49 -9.65 -5.33
CA GLY A 38 -10.74 -9.74 -6.77
C GLY A 38 -12.13 -10.23 -7.14
N LEU A 39 -13.08 -10.14 -6.20
CA LEU A 39 -14.50 -10.44 -6.38
C LEU A 39 -15.28 -9.14 -6.40
N PHE A 40 -15.52 -8.61 -7.59
CA PHE A 40 -16.21 -7.33 -7.78
C PHE A 40 -17.73 -7.50 -7.98
N THR A 41 -18.17 -8.71 -8.35
CA THR A 41 -19.56 -9.02 -8.65
C THR A 41 -19.93 -10.35 -8.01
N GLU A 42 -21.21 -10.50 -7.64
CA GLU A 42 -21.75 -11.75 -7.11
C GLU A 42 -21.57 -12.91 -8.09
N ALA A 43 -21.66 -12.66 -9.40
CA ALA A 43 -21.41 -13.67 -10.43
C ALA A 43 -19.96 -14.18 -10.47
N SER A 44 -19.00 -13.44 -9.92
CA SER A 44 -17.61 -13.87 -9.83
C SER A 44 -17.34 -14.71 -8.59
N VAL A 45 -18.30 -14.78 -7.66
CA VAL A 45 -18.16 -15.51 -6.39
C VAL A 45 -18.29 -17.01 -6.68
N PRO A 46 -17.23 -17.81 -6.41
CA PRO A 46 -17.34 -19.25 -6.52
C PRO A 46 -18.21 -19.80 -5.39
N ASP A 47 -18.84 -20.96 -5.63
CA ASP A 47 -19.62 -21.70 -4.63
C ASP A 47 -18.81 -21.99 -3.34
N GLN A 48 -17.52 -22.30 -3.52
CA GLN A 48 -16.56 -22.44 -2.42
C GLN A 48 -15.44 -21.41 -2.51
N TYR A 49 -15.35 -20.52 -1.53
CA TYR A 49 -14.31 -19.51 -1.47
C TYR A 49 -13.23 -19.84 -0.43
N PHE A 50 -11.97 -19.68 -0.84
CA PHE A 50 -10.81 -19.88 0.02
C PHE A 50 -9.94 -18.62 0.00
N CYS A 51 -9.55 -18.13 1.19
CA CYS A 51 -8.66 -16.98 1.32
C CYS A 51 -7.25 -17.24 0.76
N GLU A 52 -6.46 -16.17 0.61
CA GLU A 52 -5.09 -16.27 0.08
C GLU A 52 -4.15 -17.14 0.95
N GLN A 53 -4.44 -17.28 2.25
CA GLN A 53 -3.70 -18.19 3.14
C GLN A 53 -4.11 -19.64 2.93
N CYS A 54 -5.40 -19.90 2.66
CA CYS A 54 -5.92 -21.25 2.50
C CYS A 54 -5.62 -21.83 1.11
N LYS A 55 -5.68 -21.01 0.06
CA LYS A 55 -5.36 -21.40 -1.33
C LYS A 55 -4.63 -20.28 -2.08
N PRO A 56 -3.34 -20.04 -1.82
CA PRO A 56 -2.57 -18.97 -2.47
C PRO A 56 -2.42 -19.12 -3.98
N GLN A 57 -2.62 -20.32 -4.53
CA GLN A 57 -2.48 -20.60 -5.96
C GLN A 57 -3.76 -20.29 -6.78
N HIS A 58 -4.87 -19.97 -6.12
CA HIS A 58 -6.13 -19.71 -6.82
C HIS A 58 -6.06 -18.46 -7.72
N LYS A 59 -6.66 -18.51 -8.91
CA LYS A 59 -6.61 -17.44 -9.92
C LYS A 59 -7.14 -16.10 -9.39
N ILE A 60 -8.18 -16.15 -8.56
CA ILE A 60 -8.80 -14.99 -7.89
C ILE A 60 -7.73 -14.17 -7.11
N HIS A 61 -6.84 -14.86 -6.38
CA HIS A 61 -5.76 -14.20 -5.61
C HIS A 61 -4.62 -13.69 -6.48
N GLN A 62 -4.43 -14.23 -7.69
CA GLN A 62 -3.39 -13.74 -8.60
C GLN A 62 -3.75 -12.34 -9.12
N GLU A 63 -4.99 -12.14 -9.54
CA GLU A 63 -5.44 -10.82 -10.00
C GLU A 63 -5.46 -9.80 -8.86
N ALA A 64 -5.98 -10.18 -7.68
CA ALA A 64 -5.95 -9.32 -6.50
C ALA A 64 -4.53 -8.86 -6.15
N ARG A 65 -3.54 -9.78 -6.16
CA ARG A 65 -2.13 -9.46 -5.92
C ARG A 65 -1.58 -8.50 -6.98
N ARG A 66 -1.88 -8.73 -8.26
CA ARG A 66 -1.45 -7.86 -9.37
C ARG A 66 -1.93 -6.42 -9.13
N ARG A 67 -3.22 -6.23 -8.90
CA ARG A 67 -3.80 -4.89 -8.66
C ARG A 67 -3.22 -4.21 -7.42
N ARG A 68 -3.05 -4.94 -6.32
CA ARG A 68 -2.42 -4.38 -5.09
C ARG A 68 -0.97 -3.98 -5.33
N ALA A 69 -0.22 -4.76 -6.11
CA ALA A 69 1.16 -4.42 -6.48
C ALA A 69 1.22 -3.14 -7.33
N GLU A 70 0.31 -2.99 -8.31
CA GLU A 70 0.19 -1.80 -9.16
C GLU A 70 -0.09 -0.53 -8.33
N VAL A 71 -1.09 -0.58 -7.43
CA VAL A 71 -1.43 0.55 -6.55
C VAL A 71 -0.24 0.93 -5.64
N THR A 72 0.43 -0.08 -5.09
CA THR A 72 1.61 0.11 -4.23
C THR A 72 2.77 0.76 -5.00
N GLN A 73 3.01 0.33 -6.24
CA GLN A 73 4.03 0.91 -7.11
C GLN A 73 3.71 2.37 -7.46
N ALA A 74 2.46 2.67 -7.83
CA ALA A 74 2.03 4.03 -8.13
C ALA A 74 2.24 4.98 -6.92
N ARG A 75 1.92 4.51 -5.70
CA ARG A 75 2.18 5.25 -4.46
C ARG A 75 3.68 5.50 -4.25
N GLN A 76 4.53 4.49 -4.43
CA GLN A 76 5.98 4.63 -4.29
C GLN A 76 6.56 5.64 -5.30
N ILE A 77 6.12 5.61 -6.56
CA ILE A 77 6.55 6.56 -7.59
C ILE A 77 6.19 8.00 -7.20
N ARG A 78 4.96 8.24 -6.71
CA ARG A 78 4.53 9.57 -6.25
C ARG A 78 5.41 10.08 -5.10
N ILE A 79 5.70 9.22 -4.11
CA ILE A 79 6.57 9.56 -2.97
C ILE A 79 8.00 9.85 -3.44
N ALA A 80 8.56 9.03 -4.32
CA ALA A 80 9.91 9.23 -4.86
C ALA A 80 10.01 10.56 -5.63
N ARG A 81 9.00 10.91 -6.45
CA ARG A 81 8.94 12.19 -7.15
C ARG A 81 8.83 13.38 -6.20
N ALA A 82 8.03 13.28 -5.14
CA ALA A 82 7.95 14.32 -4.11
C ALA A 82 9.30 14.53 -3.40
N ARG A 83 9.97 13.44 -3.01
CA ARG A 83 11.33 13.48 -2.42
C ARG A 83 12.36 14.09 -3.38
N GLY A 84 12.28 13.76 -4.67
CA GLY A 84 13.13 14.37 -5.70
C GLY A 84 12.94 15.89 -5.77
N ARG A 85 11.70 16.37 -5.81
CA ARG A 85 11.39 17.82 -5.79
C ARG A 85 11.95 18.53 -4.56
N LEU A 86 11.74 17.96 -3.37
CA LEU A 86 12.27 18.53 -2.11
C LEU A 86 13.81 18.60 -2.12
N ARG A 87 14.49 17.61 -2.72
CA ARG A 87 15.96 17.61 -2.86
C ARG A 87 16.45 18.73 -3.77
N VAL A 88 15.78 18.96 -4.91
CA VAL A 88 16.12 20.04 -5.86
C VAL A 88 15.94 21.41 -5.19
N GLU A 89 14.80 21.63 -4.53
CA GLU A 89 14.52 22.91 -3.86
C GLU A 89 15.54 23.23 -2.76
N ARG A 90 15.98 22.22 -1.99
CA ARG A 90 17.04 22.39 -0.99
C ARG A 90 18.35 22.83 -1.63
N GLN A 91 18.78 22.17 -2.71
CA GLN A 91 20.02 22.51 -3.41
C GLN A 91 19.99 23.91 -4.01
N GLU A 92 18.82 24.38 -4.47
CA GLU A 92 18.65 25.73 -4.99
C GLU A 92 18.81 26.79 -3.88
N LYS A 93 18.20 26.56 -2.71
CA LYS A 93 18.37 27.41 -1.52
C LYS A 93 19.84 27.46 -1.06
N ASP A 94 20.53 26.32 -1.06
CA ASP A 94 21.96 26.23 -0.70
C ASP A 94 22.86 27.01 -1.67
N ARG A 95 22.53 27.02 -2.97
CA ARG A 95 23.25 27.80 -3.99
C ARG A 95 23.03 29.31 -3.81
N VAL A 96 21.79 29.73 -3.57
CA VAL A 96 21.43 31.15 -3.39
C VAL A 96 21.97 31.72 -2.07
N GLY A 97 22.09 30.90 -1.01
CA GLY A 97 22.60 31.33 0.30
C GLY A 97 24.12 31.51 0.42
N ARG A 98 24.91 31.07 -0.58
CA ARG A 98 26.38 31.09 -0.51
C ARG A 98 26.93 32.48 -0.83
N LYS A 99 26.98 33.38 0.16
CA LYS A 99 27.74 34.65 0.06
C LYS A 99 29.25 34.35 -0.13
N PRO A 100 29.94 35.02 -1.08
CA PRO A 100 31.37 34.84 -1.28
C PRO A 100 32.16 35.34 -0.06
N ASN A 101 32.95 34.47 0.54
CA ASN A 101 33.78 34.80 1.70
C ASN A 101 34.97 35.68 1.24
N LYS A 102 35.00 36.96 1.65
CA LYS A 102 36.15 37.85 1.43
C LYS A 102 37.28 37.42 2.36
N LYS A 103 38.27 36.69 1.81
CA LYS A 103 39.53 36.38 2.49
C LYS A 103 40.24 37.70 2.85
N LYS A 104 40.31 38.04 4.14
CA LYS A 104 41.20 39.10 4.62
C LYS A 104 42.62 38.53 4.69
N SER A 105 43.46 38.94 3.75
CA SER A 105 44.92 38.77 3.79
C SER A 105 45.49 39.55 4.97
N VAL A 106 46.02 38.85 5.97
CA VAL A 106 46.80 39.44 7.06
C VAL A 106 48.26 39.49 6.61
N THR A 107 48.71 40.66 6.19
CA THR A 107 50.13 41.00 6.05
C THR A 107 50.58 41.53 7.41
N LYS A 108 51.49 40.84 8.10
CA LYS A 108 52.09 41.32 9.35
C LYS A 108 53.58 41.59 9.10
N ARG A 109 53.95 42.85 9.27
CA ARG A 109 55.32 43.38 9.26
C ARG A 109 56.08 42.92 10.49
#